data_AF-A0A382P3S7-F1
#
_entry.id   AF-A0A382P3S7-F1
#
_cell.length_a   1.000
_cell.length_b   1.000
_cell.length_c   1.000
_cell.angle_alpha   90.00
_cell.angle_beta   90.00
_cell.angle_gamma   90.00
#
_symmetry.space_group_name_H-M   'P 1'
#
loop_
_entity.id
_entity.type
_entity.pdbx_description
1 polymer ?
#
loop_
_entity_poly.entity_id
_entity_poly.type
_entity_poly.pdbx_seq_one_letter_code
_entity_poly.pdbx_strand_id
1 'polypeptide(L)'
;MASIIPKLNESLEISGFFSDRDSISNARILPFPQRAHGLSSLLTAKQISIYNGPSIIFFDQNFDSSTRVILRSQDGADANKILSQSQDALSRNMKIVHPVTLVESKEEQDEVSFLIALPVPNSISAVSLFQWDRRLQRWQPLVGEITNNYISARATQLGSFALLEDEI
;
A
#
# COMPACT_ATOMS: atom_id res chain seq x y z
N MET A 1 -9.39 12.71 -40.64
CA MET A 1 -9.90 12.61 -39.25
C MET A 1 -9.90 11.14 -38.88
N ALA A 2 -8.89 10.68 -38.14
CA ALA A 2 -8.80 9.29 -37.70
C ALA A 2 -9.38 9.20 -36.29
N SER A 3 -10.52 8.53 -36.16
CA SER A 3 -11.12 8.18 -34.88
C SER A 3 -10.38 6.96 -34.33
N ILE A 4 -9.64 7.15 -33.25
CA ILE A 4 -9.03 6.04 -32.50
C ILE A 4 -10.15 5.52 -31.59
N ILE A 5 -10.85 4.49 -32.06
CA ILE A 5 -11.79 3.72 -31.25
C ILE A 5 -10.92 2.92 -30.27
N PRO A 6 -11.05 3.09 -28.94
CA PRO A 6 -10.31 2.27 -28.00
C PRO A 6 -10.79 0.82 -28.15
N LYS A 7 -9.83 -0.08 -28.45
CA LYS A 7 -10.08 -1.52 -28.50
C LYS A 7 -10.43 -2.01 -27.10
N LEU A 8 -11.73 -2.18 -26.88
CA LEU A 8 -12.31 -2.96 -25.80
C LEU A 8 -11.75 -4.40 -25.93
N ASN A 9 -11.01 -4.89 -24.94
CA ASN A 9 -10.42 -6.24 -24.81
C ASN A 9 -8.90 -6.38 -25.00
N GLU A 10 -8.10 -5.49 -24.41
CA GLU A 10 -6.81 -5.95 -23.87
C GLU A 10 -7.06 -6.33 -22.41
N SER A 11 -6.98 -7.64 -22.12
CA SER A 11 -6.96 -8.11 -20.74
C SER A 11 -5.76 -7.49 -20.06
N LEU A 12 -6.00 -6.66 -19.05
CA LEU A 12 -4.96 -6.20 -18.14
C LEU A 12 -4.42 -7.44 -17.43
N GLU A 13 -3.34 -8.04 -17.93
CA GLU A 13 -2.62 -9.10 -17.23
C GLU A 13 -1.94 -8.46 -16.01
N ILE A 14 -2.66 -8.37 -14.90
CA ILE A 14 -2.08 -8.06 -13.59
C ILE A 14 -1.36 -9.34 -13.14
N SER A 15 -0.09 -9.46 -13.50
CA SER A 15 0.76 -10.55 -13.05
C SER A 15 1.25 -10.27 -11.62
N GLY A 16 0.81 -11.11 -10.68
CA GLY A 16 1.31 -11.13 -9.30
C GLY A 16 0.19 -11.34 -8.29
N PHE A 17 0.11 -12.53 -7.69
CA PHE A 17 -0.83 -12.81 -6.62
C PHE A 17 -0.06 -13.00 -5.32
N PHE A 18 -0.56 -12.40 -4.24
CA PHE A 18 -0.16 -12.78 -2.90
C PHE A 18 -1.41 -12.88 -2.01
N SER A 19 -1.63 -14.06 -1.47
CA SER A 19 -2.54 -14.30 -0.38
C SER A 19 -1.94 -15.44 0.41
N ASP A 20 -1.24 -15.14 1.50
CA ASP A 20 -0.82 -16.20 2.39
C ASP A 20 -0.74 -15.70 3.83
N ARG A 21 -1.03 -16.66 4.73
CA ARG A 21 -1.20 -16.55 6.18
C ARG A 21 -0.45 -15.37 6.78
N ASP A 22 -1.20 -14.38 7.29
CA ASP A 22 -0.67 -13.25 8.06
C ASP A 22 0.35 -13.77 9.09
N SER A 23 1.64 -13.55 8.83
CA SER A 23 2.66 -13.78 9.85
C SER A 23 2.63 -12.59 10.77
N ILE A 24 1.67 -12.58 11.69
CA ILE A 24 1.58 -11.58 12.75
C ILE A 24 2.74 -11.84 13.70
N SER A 25 3.80 -11.05 13.59
CA SER A 25 4.90 -11.08 14.53
C SER A 25 4.82 -9.83 15.42
N ASN A 26 4.82 -10.04 16.73
CA ASN A 26 5.13 -8.98 17.70
C ASN A 26 6.65 -8.78 17.67
N ALA A 27 7.17 -8.26 16.57
CA ALA A 27 8.60 -8.01 16.42
C ALA A 27 8.93 -6.67 17.09
N ARG A 28 9.95 -6.67 17.98
CA ARG A 28 10.59 -5.44 18.46
C ARG A 28 11.33 -4.80 17.29
N ILE A 29 10.64 -3.94 16.53
CA ILE A 29 11.26 -3.24 15.41
C ILE A 29 11.31 -1.77 15.77
N LEU A 30 12.48 -1.33 16.21
CA LEU A 30 12.87 0.07 16.11
C LEU A 30 14.21 0.10 15.38
N PRO A 31 14.33 0.77 14.22
CA PRO A 31 15.62 1.12 13.64
C PRO A 31 16.27 2.33 14.34
N PHE A 32 15.60 2.98 15.30
CA PHE A 32 16.10 4.20 15.92
C PHE A 32 15.93 4.21 17.45
N PRO A 33 16.95 4.68 18.21
CA PRO A 33 16.83 4.89 19.64
C PRO A 33 15.93 6.10 19.94
N GLN A 34 14.84 5.89 20.69
CA GLN A 34 14.05 7.00 21.22
C GLN A 34 14.57 7.41 22.60
N ARG A 35 15.17 8.59 22.71
CA ARG A 35 15.41 9.25 24.00
C ARG A 35 14.25 10.19 24.28
N ALA A 36 13.39 9.82 25.22
CA ALA A 36 12.51 10.76 25.92
C ALA A 36 12.70 10.56 27.43
N HIS A 37 13.36 11.52 28.08
CA HIS A 37 13.33 11.78 29.53
C HIS A 37 13.43 10.60 30.52
N GLY A 38 14.19 9.55 30.21
CA GLY A 38 14.62 8.56 31.20
C GLY A 38 13.58 7.53 31.66
N LEU A 39 12.44 7.40 30.95
CA LEU A 39 11.48 6.31 31.18
C LEU A 39 11.22 5.55 29.87
N SER A 40 11.53 4.26 29.88
CA SER A 40 11.33 3.36 28.74
C SER A 40 9.83 3.09 28.56
N SER A 41 9.12 3.87 27.75
CA SER A 41 7.81 3.45 27.24
C SER A 41 8.05 2.33 26.23
N LEU A 42 7.54 1.12 26.52
CA LEU A 42 7.55 0.02 25.56
C LEU A 42 6.59 0.38 24.42
N LEU A 43 7.12 0.84 23.29
CA LEU A 43 6.39 0.89 22.03
C LEU A 43 6.32 -0.53 21.46
N THR A 44 5.16 -1.17 21.60
CA THR A 44 4.89 -2.44 20.91
C THR A 44 4.40 -2.11 19.50
N ALA A 45 5.25 -2.28 18.49
CA ALA A 45 4.84 -2.15 17.10
C ALA A 45 4.17 -3.46 16.65
N LYS A 46 3.01 -3.37 16.00
CA LYS A 46 2.37 -4.51 15.34
C LYS A 46 2.78 -4.52 13.88
N GLN A 47 3.47 -5.58 13.45
CA GLN A 47 3.85 -5.76 12.05
C GLN A 47 3.01 -6.86 11.41
N ILE A 48 2.53 -6.58 10.20
CA ILE A 48 1.95 -7.59 9.30
C ILE A 48 2.79 -7.54 8.01
N SER A 49 3.29 -8.69 7.59
CA SER A 49 4.16 -8.77 6.43
C SER A 49 3.85 -10.02 5.62
N ILE A 50 4.00 -9.89 4.32
CA ILE A 50 3.91 -10.99 3.36
C ILE A 50 5.34 -11.29 2.90
N TYR A 51 5.69 -12.57 2.87
CA TYR A 51 7.03 -13.00 2.48
C TYR A 51 7.36 -12.49 1.06
N ASN A 52 8.47 -11.76 0.92
CA ASN A 52 8.87 -11.06 -0.30
C ASN A 52 7.79 -10.12 -0.89
N GLY A 53 6.86 -9.66 -0.06
CA GLY A 53 5.71 -8.85 -0.45
C GLY A 53 5.56 -7.60 0.41
N PRO A 54 4.38 -6.98 0.40
CA PRO A 54 4.09 -5.81 1.21
C PRO A 54 4.25 -6.06 2.71
N SER A 55 4.56 -5.00 3.45
CA SER A 55 4.49 -5.00 4.91
C SER A 55 3.91 -3.70 5.46
N ILE A 56 3.32 -3.79 6.64
CA ILE A 56 2.78 -2.66 7.39
C ILE A 56 3.26 -2.72 8.84
N ILE A 57 3.58 -1.56 9.40
CA ILE A 57 4.00 -1.39 10.80
C ILE A 57 3.10 -0.33 11.43
N PHE A 58 2.34 -0.73 12.44
CA PHE A 58 1.54 0.18 13.26
C PHE A 58 2.38 0.68 14.43
N PHE A 59 2.38 2.00 14.63
CA PHE A 59 3.17 2.66 15.68
C PHE A 59 2.35 3.01 16.93
N ASP A 60 1.02 2.89 16.85
CA ASP A 60 0.13 3.36 17.90
C ASP A 60 -0.35 2.23 18.83
N GLN A 61 -0.47 2.56 20.12
CA GLN A 61 -0.95 1.69 21.19
C GLN A 61 -2.49 1.54 21.20
N ASN A 62 -3.19 2.35 20.39
CA ASN A 62 -4.65 2.36 20.29
C ASN A 62 -5.23 1.29 19.34
N PHE A 63 -4.38 0.48 18.71
CA PHE A 63 -4.86 -0.76 18.11
C PHE A 63 -5.32 -1.68 19.23
N ASP A 64 -6.63 -1.67 19.50
CA ASP A 64 -7.21 -2.64 20.41
C ASP A 64 -6.73 -4.04 19.99
N SER A 65 -6.38 -4.84 20.99
CA SER A 65 -6.01 -6.25 20.85
C SER A 65 -7.00 -7.04 19.99
N SER A 66 -8.24 -6.58 19.89
CA SER A 66 -9.31 -7.13 19.07
C SER A 66 -9.23 -6.75 17.58
N THR A 67 -8.59 -5.64 17.21
CA THR A 67 -8.60 -5.12 15.84
C THR A 67 -7.82 -6.01 14.88
N ARG A 68 -8.51 -6.52 13.86
CA ARG A 68 -7.96 -7.39 12.83
C ARG A 68 -7.76 -6.60 11.55
N VAL A 69 -6.50 -6.24 11.30
CA VAL A 69 -6.07 -5.70 10.02
C VAL A 69 -5.76 -6.84 9.06
N ILE A 70 -6.22 -6.69 7.82
CA ILE A 70 -6.01 -7.61 6.71
C ILE A 70 -5.11 -6.91 5.70
N LEU A 71 -4.02 -7.57 5.31
CA LEU A 71 -3.13 -7.14 4.24
C LEU A 71 -3.21 -8.14 3.08
N ARG A 72 -3.63 -7.69 1.90
CA ARG A 72 -3.80 -8.56 0.73
C ARG A 72 -3.66 -7.81 -0.59
N SER A 73 -3.56 -8.53 -1.70
CA SER A 73 -3.80 -7.92 -3.01
C SER A 73 -5.27 -7.51 -3.14
N GLN A 74 -5.52 -6.43 -3.90
CA GLN A 74 -6.87 -5.98 -4.24
C GLN A 74 -7.55 -6.82 -5.33
N ASP A 75 -6.86 -7.84 -5.87
CA ASP A 75 -7.44 -8.72 -6.88
C ASP A 75 -8.71 -9.41 -6.36
N GLY A 76 -9.78 -9.40 -7.16
CA GLY A 76 -11.11 -9.91 -6.78
C GLY A 76 -11.99 -8.92 -5.99
N ALA A 77 -11.56 -7.66 -5.83
CA ALA A 77 -12.41 -6.59 -5.31
C ALA A 77 -13.41 -6.07 -6.36
N ASP A 78 -14.18 -5.03 -5.99
CA ASP A 78 -15.13 -4.33 -6.86
C ASP A 78 -14.50 -3.93 -8.21
N ALA A 79 -15.02 -4.50 -9.30
CA ALA A 79 -14.53 -4.27 -10.66
C ALA A 79 -14.59 -2.78 -11.07
N ASN A 80 -15.58 -2.03 -10.58
CA ASN A 80 -15.69 -0.60 -10.88
C ASN A 80 -14.55 0.20 -10.22
N LYS A 81 -14.14 -0.21 -9.03
CA LYS A 81 -13.01 0.39 -8.31
C LYS A 81 -11.70 0.12 -9.04
N ILE A 82 -11.48 -1.13 -9.47
CA ILE A 82 -10.30 -1.51 -10.25
C ILE A 82 -10.24 -0.71 -11.56
N LEU A 83 -11.37 -0.60 -12.27
CA LEU A 83 -11.46 0.18 -13.50
C LEU A 83 -11.13 1.66 -13.27
N SER A 84 -11.73 2.28 -12.25
CA SER A 84 -11.51 3.69 -11.92
C SER A 84 -10.04 3.98 -11.57
N GLN A 85 -9.42 3.08 -10.81
CA GLN A 85 -8.01 3.17 -10.45
C GLN A 85 -7.08 3.06 -11.66
N SER A 86 -7.35 2.13 -12.56
CA SER A 86 -6.60 1.98 -13.80
C SER A 86 -6.78 3.19 -14.72
N GLN A 87 -8.01 3.72 -14.82
CA GLN A 87 -8.30 4.92 -15.62
C GLN A 87 -7.60 6.17 -15.08
N ASP A 88 -7.57 6.39 -13.77
CA ASP A 88 -6.85 7.53 -13.19
C ASP A 88 -5.34 7.45 -13.46
N ALA A 89 -4.74 6.27 -13.27
CA ALA A 89 -3.33 6.04 -13.58
C ALA A 89 -3.03 6.34 -15.07
N LEU A 90 -3.81 5.75 -15.97
CA LEU A 90 -3.66 5.97 -17.42
C LEU A 90 -3.87 7.44 -17.82
N SER A 91 -4.83 8.14 -17.22
CA SER A 91 -5.10 9.55 -17.52
C SER A 91 -3.92 10.50 -17.17
N ARG A 92 -2.96 9.99 -16.40
CA ARG A 92 -1.77 10.70 -15.94
C ARG A 92 -0.49 10.13 -16.55
N ASN A 93 -0.60 9.27 -17.57
CA ASN A 93 0.52 8.52 -18.15
C ASN A 93 1.32 7.75 -17.10
N MET A 94 0.62 7.13 -16.15
CA MET A 94 1.24 6.33 -15.11
C MET A 94 0.82 4.87 -15.24
N LYS A 95 1.76 3.97 -14.97
CA LYS A 95 1.53 2.53 -14.95
C LYS A 95 1.56 1.99 -13.53
N ILE A 96 0.58 1.17 -13.18
CA ILE A 96 0.62 0.39 -11.93
C ILE A 96 1.59 -0.78 -12.12
N VAL A 97 2.67 -0.82 -11.35
CA VAL A 97 3.81 -1.75 -11.58
C VAL A 97 3.92 -2.89 -10.56
N HIS A 98 3.04 -2.90 -9.58
CA HIS A 98 2.91 -3.95 -8.58
C HIS A 98 1.42 -4.16 -8.29
N PRO A 99 0.97 -5.38 -7.94
CA PRO A 99 -0.40 -5.59 -7.48
C PRO A 99 -0.80 -4.57 -6.42
N VAL A 100 -2.00 -3.99 -6.59
CA VAL A 100 -2.54 -2.98 -5.68
C VAL A 100 -2.70 -3.62 -4.32
N THR A 101 -2.02 -3.06 -3.32
CA THR A 101 -2.07 -3.54 -1.95
C THR A 101 -3.28 -2.96 -1.24
N LEU A 102 -4.09 -3.82 -0.64
CA LEU A 102 -5.28 -3.47 0.12
C LEU A 102 -5.02 -3.69 1.60
N VAL A 103 -5.18 -2.63 2.38
CA VAL A 103 -5.15 -2.64 3.85
C VAL A 103 -6.54 -2.35 4.36
N GLU A 104 -7.14 -3.30 5.05
CA GLU A 104 -8.51 -3.21 5.58
C GLU A 104 -8.54 -3.59 7.06
N SER A 105 -9.53 -3.09 7.78
CA SER A 105 -9.87 -3.51 9.14
C SER A 105 -11.27 -4.10 9.13
N LYS A 106 -11.51 -5.13 9.96
CA LYS A 106 -12.88 -5.63 10.16
C LYS A 106 -13.71 -4.70 11.02
N GLU A 107 -13.04 -3.94 11.89
CA GLU A 107 -13.63 -2.98 12.80
C GLU A 107 -13.49 -1.56 12.22
N GLU A 108 -14.50 -0.70 12.41
CA GLU A 108 -14.40 0.73 12.09
C GLU A 108 -13.33 1.38 12.97
N GLN A 109 -12.43 2.14 12.35
CA GLN A 109 -11.40 2.90 13.05
C GLN A 109 -11.35 4.33 12.50
N ASP A 110 -11.40 5.30 13.41
CA ASP A 110 -11.49 6.72 13.06
C ASP A 110 -10.14 7.31 12.63
N GLU A 111 -9.03 6.90 13.29
CA GLU A 111 -7.69 7.37 12.97
C GLU A 111 -6.65 6.25 13.15
N VAL A 112 -5.83 6.03 12.12
CA VAL A 112 -4.83 4.96 12.10
C VAL A 112 -3.54 5.49 11.48
N SER A 113 -2.42 5.41 12.19
CA SER A 113 -1.11 5.76 11.63
C SER A 113 -0.20 4.53 11.50
N PHE A 114 0.29 4.30 10.29
CA PHE A 114 1.17 3.17 10.00
C PHE A 114 2.18 3.50 8.92
N LEU A 115 3.29 2.75 8.91
CA LEU A 115 4.19 2.69 7.77
C LEU A 115 3.73 1.55 6.89
N ILE A 116 3.57 1.81 5.60
CA ILE A 116 3.44 0.77 4.58
C ILE A 116 4.73 0.71 3.78
N ALA A 117 5.19 -0.49 3.45
CA ALA A 117 6.34 -0.72 2.60
C ALA A 117 5.97 -1.71 1.48
N LEU A 118 6.18 -1.31 0.23
CA LEU A 118 5.94 -2.13 -0.95
C LEU A 118 7.26 -2.45 -1.65
N PRO A 119 7.47 -3.69 -2.13
CA PRO A 119 8.67 -4.07 -2.83
C PRO A 119 8.73 -3.35 -4.19
N VAL A 120 9.88 -2.75 -4.48
CA VAL A 120 10.16 -2.06 -5.75
C VAL A 120 10.69 -3.11 -6.74
N PRO A 121 10.06 -3.28 -7.92
CA PRO A 121 10.58 -4.17 -8.94
C PRO A 121 11.96 -3.70 -9.44
N ASN A 122 12.91 -4.62 -9.57
CA ASN A 122 14.32 -4.32 -9.91
C ASN A 122 14.51 -3.62 -11.27
N SER A 123 13.52 -3.65 -12.15
CA SER A 123 13.60 -3.12 -13.53
C SER A 123 13.14 -1.68 -13.67
N ILE A 124 12.76 -1.00 -12.57
CA ILE A 124 12.00 0.24 -12.65
C ILE A 124 12.75 1.41 -12.01
N SER A 125 12.86 2.51 -12.75
CA SER A 125 13.73 3.64 -12.39
C SER A 125 13.00 4.82 -11.74
N ALA A 126 11.70 4.99 -11.98
CA ALA A 126 10.92 6.14 -11.51
C ALA A 126 9.57 5.71 -10.89
N VAL A 127 9.63 5.00 -9.76
CA VAL A 127 8.43 4.59 -9.01
C VAL A 127 8.15 5.52 -7.85
N SER A 128 6.87 5.83 -7.63
CA SER A 128 6.39 6.44 -6.39
C SER A 128 5.23 5.66 -5.79
N LEU A 129 5.06 5.79 -4.48
CA LEU A 129 3.99 5.15 -3.73
C LEU A 129 2.77 6.08 -3.65
N PHE A 130 1.60 5.53 -3.94
CA PHE A 130 0.34 6.28 -3.93
C PHE A 130 -0.70 5.59 -3.06
N GLN A 131 -1.65 6.39 -2.57
CA GLN A 131 -2.87 5.95 -1.92
C GLN A 131 -4.08 6.35 -2.75
N TRP A 132 -5.06 5.45 -2.88
CA TRP A 132 -6.32 5.76 -3.56
C TRP A 132 -7.22 6.60 -2.65
N ASP A 133 -7.47 7.85 -3.03
CA ASP A 133 -8.50 8.67 -2.40
C ASP A 133 -9.87 8.30 -2.98
N ARG A 134 -10.70 7.63 -2.16
CA ARG A 134 -12.04 7.20 -2.55
C ARG A 134 -13.01 8.35 -2.80
N ARG A 135 -12.81 9.51 -2.16
CA ARG A 135 -13.68 10.68 -2.34
C ARG A 135 -13.37 11.40 -3.64
N LEU A 136 -12.08 11.53 -3.96
CA LEU A 136 -11.62 12.17 -5.19
C LEU A 136 -11.58 11.22 -6.40
N GLN A 137 -11.68 9.90 -6.16
CA GLN A 137 -11.47 8.86 -7.17
C GLN A 137 -10.12 9.06 -7.89
N ARG A 138 -9.06 9.25 -7.09
CA ARG A 138 -7.74 9.63 -7.60
C ARG A 138 -6.60 9.06 -6.76
N TRP A 139 -5.51 8.67 -7.42
CA TRP A 139 -4.25 8.32 -6.76
C TRP A 139 -3.57 9.57 -6.19
N GLN A 140 -3.42 9.64 -4.88
CA GLN A 140 -2.69 10.69 -4.19
C GLN A 140 -1.27 10.20 -3.86
N PRO A 141 -0.23 10.97 -4.20
CA PRO A 141 1.14 10.58 -3.90
C PRO A 141 1.36 10.59 -2.39
N LEU A 142 2.06 9.57 -1.89
CA LEU A 142 2.59 9.56 -0.54
C LEU A 142 4.06 9.94 -0.57
N VAL A 143 4.48 10.72 0.43
CA VAL A 143 5.90 11.02 0.65
C VAL A 143 6.56 9.76 1.17
N GLY A 144 7.30 9.08 0.30
CA GLY A 144 7.95 7.81 0.60
C GLY A 144 9.47 7.88 0.53
N GLU A 145 10.11 6.95 1.24
CA GLU A 145 11.55 6.73 1.25
C GLU A 145 11.86 5.34 0.68
N ILE A 146 12.85 5.25 -0.19
CA ILE A 146 13.32 3.98 -0.77
C ILE A 146 14.45 3.43 0.11
N THR A 147 14.28 2.21 0.63
CA THR A 147 15.27 1.49 1.43
C THR A 147 15.24 0.01 1.09
N ASN A 148 16.39 -0.61 0.80
CA ASN A 148 16.54 -2.06 0.61
C ASN A 148 15.53 -2.70 -0.37
N ASN A 149 15.33 -2.10 -1.56
CA ASN A 149 14.35 -2.54 -2.57
C ASN A 149 12.88 -2.42 -2.14
N TYR A 150 12.59 -1.64 -1.11
CA TYR A 150 11.24 -1.25 -0.73
C TYR A 150 11.09 0.25 -0.83
N ILE A 151 9.91 0.72 -1.20
CA ILE A 151 9.49 2.10 -0.97
C ILE A 151 8.48 2.07 0.18
N SER A 152 8.73 2.92 1.17
CA SER A 152 7.91 2.99 2.37
C SER A 152 7.38 4.39 2.60
N ALA A 153 6.13 4.51 3.03
CA ALA A 153 5.53 5.81 3.36
C ALA A 153 4.61 5.69 4.55
N ARG A 154 4.42 6.80 5.26
CA ARG A 154 3.42 6.90 6.32
C ARG A 154 2.05 7.11 5.71
N ALA A 155 1.07 6.34 6.17
CA ALA A 155 -0.34 6.51 5.83
C ALA A 155 -1.15 6.76 7.11
N THR A 156 -2.21 7.57 6.97
CA THR A 156 -3.14 7.91 8.07
C THR A 156 -4.53 7.31 7.89
N GLN A 157 -4.73 6.57 6.80
CA GLN A 157 -6.01 5.97 6.43
C GLN A 157 -5.78 4.58 5.84
N LEU A 158 -6.67 3.65 6.15
CA LEU A 158 -6.71 2.33 5.50
C LEU A 158 -7.23 2.47 4.08
N GLY A 159 -6.89 1.52 3.20
CA GLY A 159 -7.34 1.56 1.82
C GLY A 159 -6.40 0.90 0.83
N SER A 160 -6.38 1.43 -0.38
CA SER A 160 -5.63 0.88 -1.51
C SER A 160 -4.35 1.66 -1.73
N PHE A 161 -3.26 0.94 -1.92
CA PHE A 161 -1.93 1.48 -2.13
C PHE A 161 -1.31 0.86 -3.37
N ALA A 162 -0.62 1.65 -4.16
CA ALA A 162 -0.04 1.20 -5.40
C ALA A 162 1.31 1.84 -5.65
N LEU A 163 2.17 1.08 -6.33
CA LEU A 163 3.36 1.61 -6.98
C LEU A 163 3.00 2.03 -8.38
N LEU A 164 3.23 3.31 -8.67
CA LEU A 164 3.04 3.86 -10.00
C LEU A 164 4.38 4.32 -10.57
N GLU A 165 4.64 3.93 -11.81
CA GLU A 165 5.75 4.39 -12.65
C GLU A 165 5.25 5.45 -13.62
N ASP A 166 6.05 6.50 -13.83
CA ASP A 166 5.80 7.52 -14.85
C ASP A 166 6.21 7.00 -16.24
N GLU A 167 5.26 6.90 -17.17
CA GLU A 167 5.53 6.56 -18.57
C GLU A 167 5.74 7.88 -19.35
N ILE A 168 7.01 8.32 -19.42
CA ILE A 168 7.44 9.48 -20.22
C ILE A 168 7.46 9.14 -21.72
#